data_AF-A0A7H9HNX6-F1
#
_entry.id   AF-A0A7H9HNX6-F1
#
_cell.length_a   1.000
_cell.length_b   1.000
_cell.length_c   1.000
_cell.angle_alpha   90.00
_cell.angle_beta   90.00
_cell.angle_gamma   90.00
#
_symmetry.space_group_name_H-M   'P 1'
#
loop_
_entity.id
_entity.type
_entity.pdbx_description
1 polymer ?
#
loop_
_entity_poly.entity_id
_entity_poly.type
_entity_poly.pdbx_seq_one_letter_code
_entity_poly.pdbx_strand_id
1 'polypeptide(L)'
;MSLAERYFEIESRIIDRLARLPYVHQFVHDKISGRITLFLLIVGTMAFINELYITIEMTFLQKETYEELNKGYIDESLKLHRMIVQDNYHSREYLDEKSGIVIEEFEDRDKFFAKPVHVAHLYAKCNVLKDGKPALSKPLQFHIEFSPEDYENEKRPEFGCRLRVLRTKLYHFFKDTQLFSELVKNPKDFTVSDSVKIYNSASEPLPCTIDDVQLCFLKMETGDTIQCDLII
;
A
#
# COMPACT_ATOMS: atom_id res chain seq x y z
N MET A 1 8.63 46.07 -36.85
CA MET A 1 9.30 45.20 -35.86
C MET A 1 8.78 43.80 -36.07
N SER A 2 9.64 42.90 -36.57
CA SER A 2 9.22 41.53 -36.87
C SER A 2 9.00 40.75 -35.56
N LEU A 3 8.20 39.69 -35.62
CA LEU A 3 7.97 38.80 -34.46
C LEU A 3 9.30 38.21 -33.93
N ALA A 4 10.25 37.96 -34.82
CA ALA A 4 11.57 37.45 -34.46
C ALA A 4 12.39 38.48 -33.65
N GLU A 5 12.34 39.77 -34.02
CA GLU A 5 13.05 40.83 -33.30
C GLU A 5 12.52 41.00 -31.87
N ARG A 6 11.18 40.94 -31.69
CA ARG A 6 10.57 40.97 -30.36
C ARG A 6 10.94 39.76 -29.52
N TYR A 7 10.99 38.57 -30.12
CA TYR A 7 11.40 37.34 -29.43
C TYR A 7 12.84 37.44 -28.91
N PHE A 8 13.79 37.87 -29.75
CA PHE A 8 15.19 38.00 -29.35
C PHE A 8 15.43 39.08 -28.29
N GLU A 9 14.65 40.16 -28.31
CA GLU A 9 14.74 41.21 -27.29
C GLU A 9 14.25 40.72 -25.91
N ILE A 10 13.13 39.99 -25.89
CA ILE A 10 12.58 39.41 -24.66
C ILE A 10 13.53 38.32 -24.13
N GLU A 11 14.01 37.43 -25.01
CA GLU A 11 14.97 36.38 -24.68
C GLU A 11 16.24 36.97 -24.03
N SER A 12 16.84 37.99 -24.64
CA SER A 12 18.06 38.62 -24.14
C SER A 12 17.86 39.23 -22.75
N ARG A 13 16.72 39.91 -22.51
CA ARG A 13 16.38 40.46 -21.20
C ARG A 13 16.19 39.38 -20.13
N ILE A 14 15.65 38.22 -20.51
CA ILE A 14 15.47 37.10 -19.58
C ILE A 14 16.82 36.46 -19.24
N ILE A 15 17.69 36.26 -20.24
CA ILE A 15 19.05 35.73 -20.03
C ILE A 15 19.86 36.67 -19.13
N ASP A 16 19.78 37.98 -19.34
CA ASP A 16 20.48 38.97 -18.50
C ASP A 16 19.99 38.95 -17.04
N ARG A 17 18.72 38.61 -16.82
CA ARG A 17 18.17 38.42 -15.46
C ARG A 17 18.62 37.09 -14.86
N LEU A 18 18.62 36.00 -15.64
CA LEU A 18 19.10 34.68 -15.21
C LEU A 18 20.58 34.72 -14.82
N ALA A 19 21.40 35.47 -15.55
CA ALA A 19 22.82 35.67 -15.26
C ALA A 19 23.09 36.39 -13.93
N ARG A 20 22.08 37.04 -13.33
CA ARG A 20 22.18 37.73 -12.03
C ARG A 20 21.60 36.93 -10.87
N LEU A 21 20.93 35.80 -11.16
CA LEU A 21 20.37 34.96 -10.13
C LEU A 21 21.47 34.13 -9.44
N PRO A 22 21.45 34.03 -8.10
CA PRO A 22 22.35 33.14 -7.38
C PRO A 22 22.14 31.70 -7.86
N TYR A 23 23.23 30.92 -7.92
CA TYR A 23 23.31 29.56 -8.47
C TYR A 23 23.13 29.43 -10.00
N VAL A 24 22.25 30.21 -10.63
CA VAL A 24 22.03 30.15 -12.09
C VAL A 24 23.15 30.83 -12.89
N HIS A 25 23.74 31.91 -12.35
CA HIS A 25 24.84 32.64 -12.99
C HIS A 25 26.05 31.77 -13.36
N GLN A 26 26.28 30.66 -12.64
CA GLN A 26 27.37 29.73 -12.91
C GLN A 26 27.18 28.95 -14.23
N PHE A 27 25.96 28.92 -14.77
CA PHE A 27 25.61 28.21 -16.00
C PHE A 27 25.41 29.17 -17.19
N VAL A 28 25.70 30.46 -17.02
CA VAL A 28 25.56 31.50 -18.05
C VAL A 28 26.89 32.20 -18.26
N HIS A 29 27.73 31.63 -19.11
CA HIS A 29 29.07 32.16 -19.45
C HIS A 29 29.07 33.02 -20.72
N ASP A 30 28.17 32.69 -21.65
CA ASP A 30 28.04 33.32 -22.95
C ASP A 30 26.57 33.29 -23.39
N LYS A 31 26.23 33.95 -24.50
CA LYS A 31 24.84 34.02 -24.97
C LYS A 31 24.28 32.64 -25.32
N ILE A 32 25.10 31.68 -25.75
CA ILE A 32 24.65 30.35 -26.11
C ILE A 32 24.35 29.52 -24.86
N SER A 33 25.23 29.51 -23.85
CA SER A 33 24.94 28.85 -22.56
C SER A 33 23.73 29.47 -21.85
N GLY A 34 23.55 30.80 -21.93
CA GLY A 34 22.34 31.46 -21.42
C GLY A 34 21.05 30.95 -22.05
N ARG A 35 21.06 30.71 -23.37
CA ARG A 35 19.92 30.13 -24.10
C ARG A 35 19.66 28.67 -23.72
N ILE A 36 20.70 27.86 -23.60
CA ILE A 36 20.59 26.46 -23.17
C ILE A 36 20.02 26.39 -21.75
N THR A 37 20.54 27.21 -20.84
CA THR A 37 20.07 27.28 -19.44
C THR A 37 18.62 27.73 -19.36
N LEU A 38 18.21 28.74 -20.14
CA LEU A 38 16.81 29.16 -20.23
C LEU A 38 15.92 28.03 -20.79
N PHE A 39 16.37 27.34 -21.84
CA PHE A 39 15.64 26.22 -22.42
C PHE A 39 15.46 25.07 -21.42
N LEU A 40 16.53 24.67 -20.73
CA LEU A 40 16.49 23.61 -19.71
C LEU A 40 15.60 24.01 -18.53
N LEU A 41 15.60 25.27 -18.11
CA LEU A 41 14.68 25.76 -17.08
C LEU A 41 13.23 25.67 -17.54
N ILE A 42 12.92 26.05 -18.79
CA ILE A 42 11.56 25.96 -19.33
C ILE A 42 11.11 24.50 -19.43
N VAL A 43 11.91 23.64 -20.05
CA VAL A 43 11.60 22.21 -20.21
C VAL A 43 11.51 21.52 -18.85
N GLY A 44 12.43 21.80 -17.94
CA GLY A 44 12.40 21.27 -16.58
C GLY A 44 11.17 21.74 -15.80
N THR A 45 10.77 23.01 -15.94
CA THR A 45 9.53 23.52 -15.33
C THR A 45 8.30 22.83 -15.92
N MET A 46 8.26 22.61 -17.24
CA MET A 46 7.16 21.87 -17.88
C MET A 46 7.09 20.43 -17.40
N ALA A 47 8.22 19.74 -17.32
CA ALA A 47 8.30 18.37 -16.80
C ALA A 47 7.84 18.31 -15.33
N PHE A 48 8.26 19.27 -14.51
CA PHE A 48 7.83 19.39 -13.12
C PHE A 48 6.31 19.58 -12.99
N ILE A 49 5.71 20.47 -13.79
CA ILE A 49 4.25 20.69 -13.78
C ILE A 49 3.51 19.42 -14.21
N ASN A 50 4.02 18.72 -15.23
CA ASN A 50 3.43 17.48 -15.70
C ASN A 50 3.48 16.39 -14.62
N GLU A 51 4.62 16.23 -13.95
CA GLU A 51 4.78 15.26 -12.86
C GLU A 51 3.89 15.59 -11.66
N LEU A 52 3.78 16.87 -11.32
CA LEU A 52 2.89 17.34 -10.26
C LEU A 52 1.42 17.02 -10.59
N TYR A 53 1.00 17.25 -11.84
CA TYR A 53 -0.35 16.93 -12.28
C TYR A 53 -0.63 15.43 -12.17
N ILE A 54 0.28 14.59 -12.64
CA ILE A 54 0.18 13.13 -12.54
C ILE A 54 0.09 12.69 -11.08
N THR A 55 0.97 13.21 -10.22
CA THR A 55 0.99 12.87 -8.78
C THR A 55 -0.33 13.20 -8.10
N ILE A 56 -0.92 14.36 -8.42
CA ILE A 56 -2.22 14.78 -7.90
C ILE A 56 -3.33 13.83 -8.36
N GLU A 57 -3.39 13.53 -9.67
CA GLU A 57 -4.37 12.60 -10.24
C GLU A 57 -4.30 11.22 -9.58
N MET A 58 -3.09 10.67 -9.43
CA MET A 58 -2.87 9.37 -8.79
C MET A 58 -3.27 9.37 -7.31
N THR A 59 -3.00 10.47 -6.58
CA THR A 59 -3.42 10.61 -5.18
C THR A 59 -4.94 10.57 -5.03
N PHE A 60 -5.68 11.18 -5.98
CA PHE A 60 -7.14 11.12 -5.98
C PHE A 60 -7.66 9.71 -6.25
N LEU A 61 -7.06 8.98 -7.21
CA LEU A 61 -7.44 7.58 -7.51
C LEU A 61 -7.22 6.66 -6.31
N GLN A 62 -6.08 6.78 -5.63
CA GLN A 62 -5.81 6.05 -4.40
C GLN A 62 -6.87 6.35 -3.34
N LYS A 63 -7.13 7.63 -3.09
CA LYS A 63 -8.11 8.06 -2.10
C LYS A 63 -9.51 7.52 -2.41
N GLU A 64 -9.94 7.56 -3.66
CA GLU A 64 -11.24 7.02 -4.09
C GLU A 64 -11.34 5.52 -3.80
N THR A 65 -10.27 4.77 -4.07
CA THR A 65 -10.20 3.34 -3.74
C THR A 65 -10.35 3.09 -2.24
N TYR A 66 -9.59 3.81 -1.41
CA TYR A 66 -9.70 3.67 0.04
C TYR A 66 -11.10 4.05 0.56
N GLU A 67 -11.73 5.06 -0.03
CA GLU A 67 -13.11 5.42 0.30
C GLU A 67 -14.11 4.33 -0.12
N GLU A 68 -13.94 3.71 -1.29
CA GLU A 68 -14.75 2.57 -1.74
C GLU A 68 -14.63 1.39 -0.77
N LEU A 69 -13.40 1.00 -0.43
CA LEU A 69 -13.13 -0.10 0.51
C LEU A 69 -13.69 0.19 1.91
N ASN A 70 -13.54 1.42 2.40
CA ASN A 70 -14.03 1.80 3.73
C ASN A 70 -15.57 1.88 3.80
N LYS A 71 -16.24 2.26 2.71
CA LYS A 71 -17.72 2.25 2.60
C LYS A 71 -18.29 0.84 2.40
N GLY A 72 -17.49 -0.08 1.86
CA GLY A 72 -17.87 -1.47 1.63
C GLY A 72 -18.22 -2.23 2.91
N TYR A 73 -19.11 -3.21 2.78
CA TYR A 73 -19.39 -4.18 3.83
C TYR A 73 -18.31 -5.27 3.84
N ILE A 74 -17.95 -5.74 5.04
CA ILE A 74 -17.03 -6.86 5.21
C ILE A 74 -17.84 -8.15 5.15
N ASP A 75 -17.93 -8.73 3.96
CA ASP A 75 -18.62 -9.99 3.70
C ASP A 75 -17.86 -10.85 2.68
N GLU A 76 -18.43 -12.00 2.33
CA GLU A 76 -17.84 -12.92 1.35
C GLU A 76 -17.74 -12.31 -0.07
N SER A 77 -18.50 -11.24 -0.37
CA SER A 77 -18.45 -10.57 -1.67
C SER A 77 -17.10 -9.89 -1.94
N LEU A 78 -16.34 -9.56 -0.88
CA LEU A 78 -14.97 -9.05 -1.01
C LEU A 78 -14.04 -10.02 -1.76
N LYS A 79 -14.29 -11.34 -1.71
CA LYS A 79 -13.52 -12.31 -2.50
C LYS A 79 -13.67 -12.10 -4.01
N LEU A 80 -14.76 -11.45 -4.42
CA LEU A 80 -15.09 -11.14 -5.81
C LEU A 80 -14.74 -9.69 -6.19
N HIS A 81 -14.00 -8.97 -5.34
CA HIS A 81 -13.64 -7.59 -5.60
C HIS A 81 -12.93 -7.45 -6.96
N ARG A 82 -13.29 -6.41 -7.73
CA ARG A 82 -12.81 -6.21 -9.11
C ARG A 82 -11.29 -6.27 -9.24
N MET A 83 -10.57 -5.71 -8.27
CA MET A 83 -9.10 -5.68 -8.23
C MET A 83 -8.45 -7.03 -7.89
N ILE A 84 -9.21 -8.00 -7.37
CA ILE A 84 -8.71 -9.35 -7.07
C ILE A 84 -8.98 -10.28 -8.26
N VAL A 85 -10.15 -10.11 -8.89
CA VAL A 85 -10.65 -11.03 -9.93
C VAL A 85 -10.17 -10.64 -11.32
N GLN A 86 -10.17 -9.34 -11.65
CA GLN A 86 -9.89 -8.90 -13.02
C GLN A 86 -8.39 -8.83 -13.28
N ASP A 87 -7.92 -9.61 -14.24
CA ASP A 87 -6.51 -9.65 -14.63
C ASP A 87 -5.96 -8.35 -15.20
N ASN A 88 -6.81 -7.42 -15.66
CA ASN A 88 -6.38 -6.13 -16.18
C ASN A 88 -5.76 -5.22 -15.09
N TYR A 89 -6.01 -5.53 -13.81
CA TYR A 89 -5.33 -4.88 -12.69
C TYR A 89 -3.97 -5.50 -12.42
N HIS A 90 -3.54 -6.55 -13.11
CA HIS A 90 -2.34 -7.31 -12.73
C HIS A 90 -1.36 -7.40 -13.89
N SER A 91 -0.08 -7.19 -13.58
CA SER A 91 1.01 -7.46 -14.51
C SER A 91 1.00 -8.95 -14.87
N ARG A 92 1.37 -9.26 -16.12
CA ARG A 92 1.45 -10.62 -16.63
C ARG A 92 2.83 -10.88 -17.21
N GLU A 93 3.39 -12.02 -16.88
CA GLU A 93 4.63 -12.50 -17.46
C GLU A 93 4.34 -13.74 -18.30
N TYR A 94 4.81 -13.76 -19.54
CA TYR A 94 4.73 -14.95 -20.39
C TYR A 94 6.00 -15.13 -21.21
N LEU A 95 6.35 -16.38 -21.44
CA LEU A 95 7.47 -16.75 -22.30
C LEU A 95 7.00 -16.77 -23.75
N ASP A 96 7.57 -15.92 -24.61
CA ASP A 96 7.37 -16.04 -26.04
C ASP A 96 8.22 -17.20 -26.58
N GLU A 97 7.58 -18.33 -26.86
CA GLU A 97 8.22 -19.55 -27.34
C GLU A 97 9.02 -19.34 -28.65
N LYS A 98 8.70 -18.30 -29.43
CA LYS A 98 9.40 -18.00 -30.69
C LYS A 98 10.71 -17.27 -30.48
N SER A 99 10.79 -16.39 -29.50
CA SER A 99 11.98 -15.58 -29.22
C SER A 99 12.79 -16.10 -28.03
N GLY A 100 12.21 -16.95 -27.18
CA GLY A 100 12.79 -17.39 -25.92
C GLY A 100 12.90 -16.26 -24.88
N ILE A 101 12.21 -15.14 -25.12
CA ILE A 101 12.24 -13.95 -24.27
C ILE A 101 11.01 -13.98 -23.35
N VAL A 102 11.22 -13.66 -22.07
CA VAL A 102 10.13 -13.40 -21.13
C VAL A 102 9.61 -11.98 -21.40
N ILE A 103 8.33 -11.88 -21.76
CA ILE A 103 7.64 -10.62 -21.99
C ILE A 103 6.81 -10.31 -20.75
N GLU A 104 7.05 -9.12 -20.19
CA GLU A 104 6.27 -8.55 -19.07
C GLU A 104 5.29 -7.52 -19.62
N GLU A 105 3.99 -7.76 -19.44
CA GLU A 105 2.92 -6.82 -19.72
C GLU A 105 2.49 -6.16 -18.41
N PHE A 106 2.81 -4.87 -18.26
CA PHE A 106 2.39 -4.06 -17.13
C PHE A 106 0.93 -3.60 -17.27
N GLU A 107 0.26 -3.43 -16.13
CA GLU A 107 -1.05 -2.79 -16.09
C GLU A 107 -0.99 -1.29 -16.45
N ASP A 108 -2.14 -0.74 -16.79
CA ASP A 108 -2.29 0.71 -16.98
C ASP A 108 -2.02 1.45 -15.67
N ARG A 109 -1.46 2.66 -15.79
CA ARG A 109 -1.04 3.49 -14.64
C ARG A 109 -2.19 3.71 -13.65
N ASP A 110 -3.36 4.08 -14.13
CA ASP A 110 -4.56 4.29 -13.31
C ASP A 110 -4.94 3.04 -12.52
N LYS A 111 -4.81 1.85 -13.11
CA LYS A 111 -5.09 0.57 -12.43
C LYS A 111 -4.03 0.21 -11.40
N PHE A 112 -2.76 0.52 -11.66
CA PHE A 112 -1.69 0.35 -10.69
C PHE A 112 -1.94 1.21 -9.45
N PHE A 113 -2.21 2.50 -9.64
CA PHE A 113 -2.45 3.43 -8.53
C PHE A 113 -3.81 3.22 -7.85
N ALA A 114 -4.77 2.57 -8.51
CA ALA A 114 -6.01 2.17 -7.87
C ALA A 114 -5.86 0.98 -6.91
N LYS A 115 -4.71 0.29 -6.84
CA LYS A 115 -4.55 -0.84 -5.91
C LYS A 115 -4.38 -0.34 -4.46
N PRO A 116 -5.03 -0.99 -3.48
CA PRO A 116 -4.72 -0.73 -2.09
C PRO A 116 -3.30 -1.22 -1.77
N VAL A 117 -2.59 -0.45 -0.93
CA VAL A 117 -1.25 -0.82 -0.47
C VAL A 117 -1.35 -1.99 0.50
N HIS A 118 -0.48 -2.99 0.34
CA HIS A 118 -0.44 -4.13 1.25
C HIS A 118 -0.07 -3.71 2.68
N VAL A 119 -0.49 -4.52 3.65
CA VAL A 119 -0.21 -4.30 5.07
C VAL A 119 1.12 -4.95 5.43
N ALA A 120 2.13 -4.14 5.78
CA ALA A 120 3.47 -4.63 6.10
C ALA A 120 3.62 -5.04 7.57
N HIS A 121 2.97 -4.31 8.49
CA HIS A 121 2.96 -4.65 9.91
C HIS A 121 1.72 -4.10 10.63
N LEU A 122 1.37 -4.71 11.76
CA LEU A 122 0.23 -4.35 12.61
C LEU A 122 0.58 -4.46 14.09
N TYR A 123 -0.12 -3.70 14.92
CA TYR A 123 -0.16 -3.91 16.37
C TYR A 123 -1.46 -4.60 16.75
N ALA A 124 -1.40 -5.66 17.55
CA ALA A 124 -2.58 -6.36 18.01
C ALA A 124 -2.74 -6.28 19.53
N LYS A 125 -3.86 -5.71 19.98
CA LYS A 125 -4.29 -5.73 21.39
C LYS A 125 -5.19 -6.94 21.61
N CYS A 126 -4.64 -7.98 22.24
CA CYS A 126 -5.29 -9.26 22.43
C CYS A 126 -5.88 -9.37 23.84
N ASN A 127 -7.20 -9.39 23.95
CA ASN A 127 -7.91 -9.73 25.18
C ASN A 127 -8.01 -11.24 25.30
N VAL A 128 -7.58 -11.79 26.44
CA VAL A 128 -7.81 -13.21 26.74
C VAL A 128 -9.15 -13.32 27.45
N LEU A 129 -10.11 -14.01 26.85
CA LEU A 129 -11.47 -14.16 27.35
C LEU A 129 -11.71 -15.58 27.84
N LYS A 130 -12.10 -15.72 29.11
CA LYS A 130 -12.54 -16.99 29.70
C LYS A 130 -14.00 -16.86 30.11
N ASP A 131 -14.87 -17.72 29.57
CA ASP A 131 -16.33 -17.65 29.78
C ASP A 131 -16.91 -16.24 29.46
N GLY A 132 -16.36 -15.58 28.43
CA GLY A 132 -16.76 -14.24 28.00
C GLY A 132 -16.27 -13.08 28.87
N LYS A 133 -15.40 -13.34 29.86
CA LYS A 133 -14.83 -12.31 30.74
C LYS A 133 -13.31 -12.19 30.55
N PRO A 134 -12.73 -10.97 30.65
CA PRO A 134 -11.28 -10.79 30.60
C PRO A 134 -10.57 -11.59 31.70
N ALA A 135 -9.69 -12.50 31.31
CA ALA A 135 -8.85 -13.28 32.21
C ALA A 135 -7.64 -12.48 32.73
N LEU A 136 -7.25 -11.43 32.00
CA LEU A 136 -6.12 -10.56 32.31
C LEU A 136 -6.59 -9.14 32.60
N SER A 137 -5.88 -8.43 33.49
CA SER A 137 -6.15 -7.02 33.80
C SER A 137 -5.70 -6.06 32.71
N LYS A 138 -4.73 -6.48 31.89
CA LYS A 138 -4.24 -5.75 30.71
C LYS A 138 -4.21 -6.70 29.51
N PRO A 139 -4.59 -6.24 28.31
CA PRO A 139 -4.49 -7.04 27.10
C PRO A 139 -3.03 -7.30 26.75
N LEU A 140 -2.77 -8.44 26.11
CA LEU A 140 -1.48 -8.72 25.49
C LEU A 140 -1.31 -7.82 24.27
N GLN A 141 -0.09 -7.36 24.04
CA GLN A 141 0.24 -6.51 22.89
C GLN A 141 1.29 -7.22 22.05
N PHE A 142 0.98 -7.43 20.78
CA PHE A 142 1.91 -7.99 19.80
C PHE A 142 2.19 -6.98 18.70
N HIS A 143 3.45 -6.92 18.28
CA HIS A 143 3.85 -6.30 17.04
C HIS A 143 4.03 -7.41 16.00
N ILE A 144 3.29 -7.34 14.90
CA ILE A 144 3.21 -8.39 13.89
C ILE A 144 3.79 -7.81 12.61
N GLU A 145 4.89 -8.37 12.14
CA GLU A 145 5.50 -8.04 10.86
C GLU A 145 5.20 -9.14 9.85
N PHE A 146 4.99 -8.74 8.59
CA PHE A 146 4.75 -9.63 7.47
C PHE A 146 5.94 -9.59 6.52
N SER A 147 6.62 -10.72 6.38
CA SER A 147 7.77 -10.88 5.51
C SER A 147 7.31 -11.35 4.12
N PRO A 148 8.09 -11.12 3.05
CA PRO A 148 7.73 -11.60 1.71
C PRO A 148 7.41 -13.10 1.65
N GLU A 149 8.10 -13.92 2.44
CA GLU A 149 7.86 -15.36 2.59
C GLU A 149 6.41 -15.70 3.00
N ASP A 150 5.71 -14.79 3.68
CA ASP A 150 4.33 -14.99 4.13
C ASP A 150 3.32 -14.88 2.97
N TYR A 151 3.68 -14.26 1.84
CA TYR A 151 2.76 -13.96 0.74
C TYR A 151 3.33 -14.14 -0.68
N GLU A 152 4.59 -14.54 -0.85
CA GLU A 152 5.20 -14.77 -2.17
C GLU A 152 4.48 -15.85 -2.99
N ASN A 153 3.88 -16.83 -2.31
CA ASN A 153 3.16 -17.96 -2.93
C ASN A 153 1.68 -17.64 -3.20
N GLU A 154 1.25 -16.42 -2.92
CA GLU A 154 -0.11 -15.98 -3.20
C GLU A 154 -0.33 -15.80 -4.70
N LYS A 155 -1.57 -16.00 -5.15
CA LYS A 155 -1.94 -15.72 -6.55
C LYS A 155 -1.66 -14.25 -6.90
N ARG A 156 -1.85 -13.36 -5.92
CA ARG A 156 -1.68 -11.91 -6.00
C ARG A 156 -0.78 -11.42 -4.86
N PRO A 157 0.55 -11.59 -4.97
CA PRO A 157 1.49 -11.23 -3.91
C PRO A 157 1.55 -9.72 -3.67
N GLU A 158 1.16 -8.89 -4.65
CA GLU A 158 1.14 -7.42 -4.51
C GLU A 158 0.18 -6.91 -3.43
N PHE A 159 -0.80 -7.71 -3.03
CA PHE A 159 -1.75 -7.38 -1.96
C PHE A 159 -1.30 -7.89 -0.57
N GLY A 160 -0.18 -8.60 -0.50
CA GLY A 160 0.40 -9.10 0.74
C GLY A 160 -0.42 -10.22 1.39
N CYS A 161 -0.33 -10.30 2.72
CA CYS A 161 -0.87 -11.41 3.50
C CYS A 161 -2.39 -11.49 3.50
N ARG A 162 -2.90 -12.72 3.63
CA ARG A 162 -4.31 -13.03 3.92
C ARG A 162 -4.63 -12.94 5.42
N LEU A 163 -5.91 -12.75 5.74
CA LEU A 163 -6.41 -12.79 7.12
C LEU A 163 -6.06 -14.10 7.84
N ARG A 164 -6.07 -15.23 7.12
CA ARG A 164 -5.64 -16.53 7.66
C ARG A 164 -4.23 -16.48 8.26
N VAL A 165 -3.29 -15.80 7.60
CA VAL A 165 -1.90 -15.69 8.06
C VAL A 165 -1.85 -14.90 9.37
N LEU A 166 -2.51 -13.75 9.43
CA LEU A 166 -2.63 -12.95 10.65
C LEU A 166 -3.24 -13.77 11.80
N ARG A 167 -4.35 -14.48 11.56
CA ARG A 167 -5.02 -15.32 12.56
C ARG A 167 -4.13 -16.45 13.07
N THR A 168 -3.38 -17.06 12.17
CA THR A 168 -2.42 -18.13 12.50
C THR A 168 -1.24 -17.58 13.31
N LYS A 169 -0.67 -16.43 12.94
CA LYS A 169 0.40 -15.78 13.72
C LYS A 169 -0.07 -15.44 15.13
N LEU A 170 -1.25 -14.84 15.29
CA LEU A 170 -1.83 -14.51 16.59
C LEU A 170 -2.08 -15.75 17.46
N TYR A 171 -2.58 -16.83 16.85
CA TYR A 171 -2.72 -18.12 17.51
C TYR A 171 -1.39 -18.63 18.07
N HIS A 172 -0.34 -18.65 17.25
CA HIS A 172 0.99 -19.11 17.65
C HIS A 172 1.61 -18.20 18.71
N PHE A 173 1.53 -16.89 18.52
CA PHE A 173 2.04 -15.91 19.47
C PHE A 173 1.44 -16.07 20.85
N PHE A 174 0.13 -16.32 20.96
CA PHE A 174 -0.47 -16.61 22.26
C PHE A 174 -0.03 -17.98 22.79
N LYS A 175 -0.07 -19.03 21.96
CA LYS A 175 0.29 -20.40 22.34
C LYS A 175 1.71 -20.54 22.89
N ASP A 176 2.63 -19.73 22.38
CA ASP A 176 4.04 -19.74 22.79
C ASP A 176 4.29 -18.95 24.09
N THR A 177 3.28 -18.24 24.61
CA THR A 177 3.39 -17.56 25.91
C THR A 177 3.23 -18.55 27.07
N GLN A 178 3.90 -18.25 28.20
CA GLN A 178 3.70 -19.01 29.45
C GLN A 178 2.24 -18.95 29.93
N LEU A 179 1.56 -17.83 29.69
CA LEU A 179 0.15 -17.64 30.04
C LEU A 179 -0.78 -18.66 29.39
N PHE A 180 -0.46 -19.13 28.18
CA PHE A 180 -1.24 -20.19 27.53
C PHE A 180 -1.26 -21.46 28.39
N SER A 181 -0.10 -21.90 28.89
CA SER A 181 0.02 -23.09 29.72
C SER A 181 -0.68 -22.95 31.09
N GLU A 182 -0.78 -21.72 31.60
CA GLU A 182 -1.44 -21.43 32.88
C GLU A 182 -2.96 -21.35 32.75
N LEU A 183 -3.45 -20.79 31.63
CA LEU A 183 -4.86 -20.46 31.46
C LEU A 183 -5.65 -21.55 30.73
N VAL A 184 -5.01 -22.27 29.80
CA VAL A 184 -5.66 -23.28 28.96
C VAL A 184 -5.43 -24.67 29.55
N LYS A 185 -6.48 -25.26 30.12
CA LYS A 185 -6.42 -26.61 30.72
C LYS A 185 -6.22 -27.72 29.70
N ASN A 186 -6.86 -27.57 28.53
CA ASN A 186 -6.84 -28.53 27.42
C ASN A 186 -6.37 -27.82 26.15
N PRO A 187 -5.13 -28.02 25.70
CA PRO A 187 -4.61 -27.37 24.49
C PRO A 187 -5.37 -27.69 23.19
N LYS A 188 -6.20 -28.74 23.19
CA LYS A 188 -7.03 -29.15 22.04
C LYS A 188 -8.27 -28.28 21.84
N ASP A 189 -8.70 -27.57 22.88
CA ASP A 189 -9.92 -26.75 22.83
C ASP A 189 -9.63 -25.36 22.24
N PHE A 190 -8.36 -24.98 22.13
CA PHE A 190 -7.91 -23.73 21.52
C PHE A 190 -7.57 -23.93 20.04
N THR A 191 -8.44 -23.45 19.15
CA THR A 191 -8.30 -23.59 17.68
C THR A 191 -8.20 -22.22 16.99
N VAL A 192 -7.54 -22.17 15.84
CA VAL A 192 -7.38 -20.91 15.07
C VAL A 192 -8.75 -20.31 14.70
N SER A 193 -9.71 -21.15 14.32
CA SER A 193 -11.00 -20.74 13.77
C SER A 193 -11.99 -20.24 14.82
N ASP A 194 -12.07 -20.90 15.97
CA ASP A 194 -13.09 -20.59 16.99
C ASP A 194 -12.54 -19.71 18.12
N SER A 195 -11.23 -19.83 18.40
CA SER A 195 -10.62 -19.18 19.56
C SER A 195 -9.98 -17.84 19.26
N VAL A 196 -9.73 -17.49 17.99
CA VAL A 196 -9.11 -16.21 17.63
C VAL A 196 -10.14 -15.36 16.88
N LYS A 197 -10.69 -14.33 17.52
CA LYS A 197 -11.56 -13.34 16.89
C LYS A 197 -10.80 -12.06 16.64
N ILE A 198 -10.78 -11.61 15.40
CA ILE A 198 -10.04 -10.42 14.98
C ILE A 198 -11.06 -9.34 14.61
N TYR A 199 -10.76 -8.10 14.94
CA TYR A 199 -11.51 -6.93 14.51
C TYR A 199 -10.59 -6.03 13.70
N ASN A 200 -11.13 -5.36 12.68
CA ASN A 200 -10.37 -4.37 11.93
C ASN A 200 -10.16 -3.08 12.73
N SER A 201 -9.52 -2.09 12.11
CA SER A 201 -9.28 -0.77 12.70
C SER A 201 -10.56 0.00 13.04
N ALA A 202 -11.67 -0.32 12.38
CA ALA A 202 -13.01 0.21 12.65
C ALA A 202 -13.79 -0.58 13.72
N SER A 203 -13.15 -1.57 14.38
CA SER A 203 -13.78 -2.47 15.36
C SER A 203 -14.90 -3.36 14.79
N GLU A 204 -14.90 -3.60 13.48
CA GLU A 204 -15.79 -4.55 12.81
C GLU A 204 -15.21 -5.96 12.92
N PRO A 205 -16.00 -6.98 13.29
CA PRO A 205 -15.51 -8.36 13.42
C PRO A 205 -15.18 -8.96 12.05
N LEU A 206 -14.04 -9.65 11.96
CA LEU A 206 -13.57 -10.33 10.76
C LEU A 206 -13.86 -11.85 10.85
N PRO A 207 -14.94 -12.36 10.22
CA PRO A 207 -15.31 -13.76 10.31
C PRO A 207 -14.30 -14.67 9.59
N CYS A 208 -14.26 -15.94 9.97
CA CYS A 208 -13.36 -16.91 9.33
C CYS A 208 -13.75 -17.24 7.88
N THR A 209 -14.96 -16.87 7.44
CA THR A 209 -15.42 -17.05 6.05
C THR A 209 -14.61 -16.24 5.04
N ILE A 210 -14.00 -15.12 5.47
CA ILE A 210 -13.18 -14.23 4.65
C ILE A 210 -11.68 -14.38 4.91
N ASP A 211 -11.26 -15.49 5.53
CA ASP A 211 -9.85 -15.76 5.83
C ASP A 211 -8.94 -15.79 4.57
N ASP A 212 -9.54 -16.00 3.39
CA ASP A 212 -8.84 -15.99 2.10
C ASP A 212 -8.58 -14.58 1.53
N VAL A 213 -9.14 -13.53 2.14
CA VAL A 213 -9.01 -12.15 1.66
C VAL A 213 -7.74 -11.51 2.23
N GLN A 214 -7.04 -10.72 1.42
CA GLN A 214 -5.85 -9.98 1.83
C GLN A 214 -6.18 -8.84 2.79
N LEU A 215 -5.27 -8.55 3.72
CA LEU A 215 -5.48 -7.61 4.81
C LEU A 215 -5.82 -6.19 4.33
N CYS A 216 -5.25 -5.75 3.20
CA CYS A 216 -5.49 -4.41 2.66
C CYS A 216 -6.93 -4.18 2.15
N PHE A 217 -7.71 -5.25 1.92
CA PHE A 217 -9.14 -5.16 1.59
C PHE A 217 -10.04 -5.15 2.83
N LEU A 218 -9.47 -5.34 4.02
CA LEU A 218 -10.22 -5.52 5.27
C LEU A 218 -10.18 -4.28 6.17
N LYS A 219 -10.02 -3.09 5.56
CA LYS A 219 -9.93 -1.79 6.24
C LYS A 219 -8.82 -1.77 7.31
N MET A 220 -7.66 -2.31 6.95
CA MET A 220 -6.46 -2.31 7.77
C MET A 220 -5.33 -1.70 6.95
N GLU A 221 -4.55 -0.83 7.60
CA GLU A 221 -3.38 -0.18 7.03
C GLU A 221 -2.12 -0.54 7.81
N THR A 222 -0.97 -0.34 7.18
CA THR A 222 0.32 -0.55 7.83
C THR A 222 0.46 0.35 9.07
N GLY A 223 0.78 -0.25 10.21
CA GLY A 223 0.94 0.46 11.48
C GLY A 223 -0.35 0.60 12.30
N ASP A 224 -1.49 0.10 11.81
CA ASP A 224 -2.74 0.11 12.56
C ASP A 224 -2.66 -0.73 13.85
N THR A 225 -3.48 -0.35 14.82
CA THR A 225 -3.69 -1.13 16.04
C THR A 225 -5.06 -1.79 16.04
N ILE A 226 -5.08 -3.11 15.85
CA ILE A 226 -6.29 -3.92 15.81
C ILE A 226 -6.62 -4.53 17.18
N GLN A 227 -7.89 -4.85 17.36
CA GLN A 227 -8.36 -5.61 18.53
C GLN A 227 -8.45 -7.10 18.17
N CYS A 228 -8.11 -7.95 19.12
CA CYS A 228 -8.26 -9.39 19.00
C CYS A 228 -8.78 -9.96 20.32
N ASP A 229 -9.70 -10.91 20.25
CA ASP A 229 -10.14 -11.69 21.40
C ASP A 229 -9.67 -13.14 21.25
N LEU A 230 -8.97 -13.62 22.28
CA LEU A 230 -8.47 -14.98 22.41
C LEU A 230 -9.37 -15.73 23.39
N ILE A 231 -10.24 -16.59 22.87
CA ILE A 231 -11.26 -17.30 23.65
C ILE A 231 -10.68 -18.63 24.14
N ILE A 232 -10.67 -18.79 25.46
CA ILE A 232 -10.12 -19.96 26.17
C ILE A 232 -11.14 -20.63 27.07
#